data_AF-A0A9N9DXZ3-F1
#
_entry.id   AF-A0A9N9DXZ3-F1
#
_cell.length_a   1.000
_cell.length_b   1.000
_cell.length_c   1.000
_cell.angle_alpha   90.00
_cell.angle_beta   90.00
_cell.angle_gamma   90.00
#
_symmetry.space_group_name_H-M   'P 1'
#
loop_
_entity.id
_entity.type
_entity.pdbx_description
1 polymer ?
#
loop_
_entity_poly.entity_id
_entity_poly.type
_entity_poly.pdbx_seq_one_letter_code
_entity_poly.pdbx_strand_id
1 'polypeptide(L)'
;METTKTSRGIKSVYGKVHRMIKVMDDYLQTGKKSCDLVIWEDKRIYDMLENICTRSNEMKGQESESPIKKGKKRGRKRRNELSDGIAKDTNIMNDNVMDKKVKLTTSTEEAPQAIIEEPREIAADQLDLSVPSIPYTVEMIDELYNKQIQKAEHHVQELLNVSKIKIDFNYKEVRDLAVQISQRRSELKKMTDELNDKMEKLRDFKPL
;
A
#
# COMPACT_ATOMS: atom_id res chain seq x y z
N MET A 1 -17.30 23.55 -6.17
CA MET A 1 -17.77 22.25 -5.64
C MET A 1 -16.82 21.83 -4.52
N GLU A 2 -17.16 22.15 -3.27
CA GLU A 2 -16.30 21.90 -2.11
C GLU A 2 -16.50 20.50 -1.54
N THR A 3 -15.40 19.83 -1.19
CA THR A 3 -15.41 18.52 -0.55
C THR A 3 -15.40 18.64 0.98
N THR A 4 -16.50 18.28 1.64
CA THR A 4 -16.64 18.31 3.11
C THR A 4 -15.93 17.14 3.79
N LYS A 5 -14.69 17.32 4.28
CA LYS A 5 -14.02 16.34 5.18
C LYS A 5 -14.67 16.38 6.56
N THR A 6 -15.42 15.33 6.90
CA THR A 6 -16.06 15.10 8.20
C THR A 6 -15.00 14.72 9.25
N SER A 7 -14.84 15.50 10.32
CA SER A 7 -14.10 15.08 11.52
C SER A 7 -14.91 13.99 12.24
N ARG A 8 -14.85 12.76 11.74
CA ARG A 8 -15.43 11.62 12.45
C ARG A 8 -14.66 11.46 13.76
N GLY A 9 -15.37 11.54 14.89
CA GLY A 9 -14.76 11.30 16.20
C GLY A 9 -14.05 9.95 16.23
N ILE A 10 -12.93 9.88 16.95
CA ILE A 10 -12.05 8.69 17.02
C ILE A 10 -12.85 7.41 17.34
N LYS A 11 -13.86 7.52 18.22
CA LYS A 11 -14.79 6.43 18.56
C LYS A 11 -15.61 5.93 17.35
N SER A 12 -16.02 6.83 16.47
CA SER A 12 -16.77 6.51 15.24
C SER A 12 -15.89 5.80 14.22
N VAL A 13 -14.64 6.25 14.05
CA VAL A 13 -13.65 5.61 13.17
C VAL A 13 -13.34 4.20 13.69
N TYR A 14 -12.99 4.08 14.98
CA TYR A 14 -12.72 2.79 15.61
C TYR A 14 -13.91 1.84 15.48
N GLY A 15 -15.12 2.31 15.78
CA GLY A 15 -16.34 1.49 15.66
C GLY A 15 -16.58 1.01 14.22
N LYS A 16 -16.25 1.82 13.21
CA LYS A 16 -16.36 1.41 11.81
C LYS A 16 -15.31 0.36 11.44
N VAL A 17 -14.04 0.59 11.78
CA VAL A 17 -12.97 -0.37 11.54
C VAL A 17 -13.25 -1.69 12.26
N HIS A 18 -13.68 -1.65 13.52
CA HIS A 18 -14.05 -2.83 14.29
C HIS A 18 -15.20 -3.62 13.65
N ARG A 19 -16.24 -2.94 13.15
CA ARG A 19 -17.32 -3.59 12.39
C ARG A 19 -16.79 -4.25 11.12
N MET A 20 -15.90 -3.59 10.39
CA MET A 20 -15.32 -4.13 9.16
C MET A 20 -14.43 -5.36 9.42
N ILE A 21 -13.61 -5.33 10.48
CA ILE A 21 -12.84 -6.49 10.93
C ILE A 21 -13.76 -7.66 11.24
N LYS A 22 -14.85 -7.42 11.99
CA LYS A 22 -15.81 -8.48 12.33
C LYS A 22 -16.50 -9.07 11.11
N VAL A 23 -16.91 -8.22 10.17
CA VAL A 23 -17.50 -8.66 8.90
C VAL A 23 -16.51 -9.51 8.09
N MET A 24 -15.23 -9.14 8.08
CA MET A 24 -14.19 -9.90 7.40
C MET A 24 -13.94 -11.24 8.09
N ASP A 25 -13.86 -11.28 9.42
CA ASP A 25 -13.69 -12.52 10.19
C ASP A 25 -14.87 -13.49 9.97
N ASP A 26 -16.12 -12.98 10.00
CA ASP A 26 -17.31 -13.76 9.67
C ASP A 26 -17.26 -14.31 8.23
N TYR A 27 -16.74 -13.53 7.27
CA TYR A 27 -16.56 -13.97 5.88
C TYR A 27 -15.51 -15.07 5.77
N LEU A 28 -14.35 -14.91 6.39
CA LEU A 28 -13.28 -15.93 6.37
C LEU A 28 -13.76 -17.25 6.99
N GLN A 29 -14.63 -17.20 7.99
CA GLN A 29 -15.20 -18.40 8.61
C GLN A 29 -16.34 -19.04 7.80
N THR A 30 -17.17 -18.25 7.12
CA THR A 30 -18.42 -18.75 6.51
C THR A 30 -18.45 -18.73 4.98
N GLY A 31 -17.51 -18.04 4.34
CA GLY A 31 -17.48 -17.76 2.90
C GLY A 31 -18.59 -16.82 2.40
N LYS A 32 -19.43 -16.26 3.30
CA LYS A 32 -20.59 -15.45 2.90
C LYS A 32 -20.29 -13.96 2.97
N LYS A 33 -20.35 -13.29 1.82
CA LYS A 33 -20.16 -11.84 1.74
C LYS A 33 -21.33 -11.11 2.39
N SER A 34 -21.02 -10.11 3.22
CA SER A 34 -22.01 -9.20 3.77
C SER A 34 -22.26 -8.01 2.83
N CYS A 35 -23.32 -7.24 3.10
CA CYS A 35 -23.67 -6.07 2.29
C CYS A 35 -22.74 -4.84 2.50
N ASP A 36 -21.66 -4.93 3.28
CA ASP A 36 -20.72 -3.80 3.44
C ASP A 36 -19.84 -3.67 2.18
N LEU A 37 -20.36 -2.95 1.19
CA LEU A 37 -19.76 -2.75 -0.14
C LEU A 37 -18.32 -2.25 -0.09
N VAL A 38 -17.99 -1.37 0.85
CA VAL A 38 -16.66 -0.74 0.96
C VAL A 38 -15.53 -1.77 1.14
N ILE A 39 -15.78 -2.90 1.81
CA ILE A 39 -14.76 -3.93 2.01
C ILE A 39 -14.47 -4.67 0.70
N TRP A 40 -15.49 -4.86 -0.13
CA TRP A 40 -15.39 -5.68 -1.34
C TRP A 40 -15.02 -4.87 -2.58
N GLU A 41 -15.34 -3.57 -2.59
CA GLU A 41 -15.07 -2.66 -3.70
C GLU A 41 -13.62 -2.14 -3.71
N ASP A 42 -13.03 -1.90 -2.52
CA ASP A 42 -11.66 -1.43 -2.40
C ASP A 42 -10.71 -2.56 -2.02
N LYS A 43 -9.91 -3.01 -3.00
CA LYS A 43 -8.91 -4.06 -2.81
C LYS A 43 -7.92 -3.75 -1.68
N ARG A 44 -7.53 -2.49 -1.48
CA ARG A 44 -6.57 -2.14 -0.41
C ARG A 44 -7.19 -2.35 0.97
N ILE A 45 -8.47 -2.01 1.11
CA ILE A 45 -9.22 -2.23 2.35
C ILE A 45 -9.42 -3.73 2.59
N TYR A 46 -9.74 -4.49 1.54
CA TYR A 46 -9.83 -5.95 1.59
C TYR A 46 -8.52 -6.58 2.08
N ASP A 47 -7.41 -6.35 1.36
CA ASP A 47 -6.10 -6.95 1.64
C ASP A 47 -5.63 -6.61 3.08
N MET A 48 -5.87 -5.36 3.52
CA MET A 48 -5.53 -4.94 4.88
C MET A 48 -6.36 -5.67 5.95
N LEU A 49 -7.67 -5.79 5.78
CA LEU A 49 -8.54 -6.45 6.75
C LEU A 49 -8.31 -7.97 6.78
N GLU A 50 -8.05 -8.57 5.63
CA GLU A 50 -7.67 -9.99 5.52
C GLU A 50 -6.39 -10.24 6.34
N ASN A 51 -5.34 -9.45 6.12
CA ASN A 51 -4.08 -9.54 6.87
C ASN A 51 -4.23 -9.36 8.39
N ILE A 52 -5.12 -8.46 8.82
CA ILE A 52 -5.40 -8.26 10.25
C ILE A 52 -6.10 -9.49 10.84
N CYS A 53 -7.07 -10.06 10.13
CA CYS A 53 -7.83 -11.22 10.60
C CYS A 53 -6.99 -12.50 10.59
N THR A 54 -6.19 -12.73 9.54
CA THR A 54 -5.29 -13.90 9.46
C THR A 54 -4.27 -13.89 10.59
N ARG A 55 -3.56 -12.77 10.81
CA ARG A 55 -2.63 -12.62 11.94
C ARG A 55 -3.31 -12.77 13.29
N SER A 56 -4.51 -12.21 13.45
CA SER A 56 -5.25 -12.35 14.72
C SER A 56 -5.65 -13.81 14.99
N ASN A 57 -5.89 -14.61 13.95
CA ASN A 57 -6.24 -16.02 14.10
C ASN A 57 -4.99 -16.90 14.30
N GLU A 58 -3.85 -16.57 13.69
CA GLU A 58 -2.55 -17.19 13.96
C GLU A 58 -2.14 -17.05 15.43
N MET A 59 -2.35 -15.85 16.01
CA MET A 59 -2.07 -15.59 17.43
C MET A 59 -2.99 -16.40 18.37
N LYS A 60 -4.28 -16.56 18.03
CA LYS A 60 -5.21 -17.39 18.81
C LYS A 60 -4.90 -18.88 18.70
N GLY A 61 -4.27 -19.32 17.61
CA GLY A 61 -3.84 -20.72 17.42
C GLY A 61 -2.65 -21.11 18.30
N GLN A 62 -1.78 -20.15 18.63
CA GLN A 62 -0.60 -20.38 19.48
C GLN A 62 -0.89 -20.27 20.99
N GLU A 63 -2.08 -19.82 21.40
CA GLU A 63 -2.50 -19.75 22.81
C GLU A 63 -3.23 -21.01 23.31
N SER A 64 -3.20 -22.12 22.56
CA SER A 64 -3.80 -23.39 22.97
C SER A 64 -2.93 -24.25 23.91
N GLU A 65 -2.22 -23.63 24.85
CA GLU A 65 -1.73 -24.26 26.09
C GLU A 65 -1.90 -23.31 27.28
N SER A 66 -3.13 -22.88 27.58
CA SER A 66 -3.55 -22.62 28.98
C SER A 66 -5.06 -22.42 29.08
N PRO A 67 -5.75 -22.97 30.11
CA PRO A 67 -7.21 -22.92 30.19
C PRO A 67 -7.67 -21.83 31.16
N ILE A 68 -8.30 -20.75 30.69
CA ILE A 68 -9.22 -19.97 31.55
C ILE A 68 -10.56 -19.69 30.84
N LYS A 69 -11.60 -20.15 31.53
CA LYS A 69 -13.01 -20.25 31.17
C LYS A 69 -13.75 -18.90 31.07
N LYS A 70 -14.95 -19.00 30.43
CA LYS A 70 -16.17 -18.15 30.53
C LYS A 70 -16.18 -16.97 29.54
N GLY A 71 -17.11 -16.82 28.58
CA GLY A 71 -18.48 -17.30 28.45
C GLY A 71 -19.45 -16.12 28.53
N LYS A 72 -20.09 -15.71 27.43
CA LYS A 72 -21.54 -15.36 27.37
C LYS A 72 -22.01 -14.96 25.97
N LYS A 73 -23.23 -15.40 25.70
CA LYS A 73 -24.01 -15.33 24.47
C LYS A 73 -24.55 -13.91 24.16
N ARG A 74 -24.60 -13.63 22.85
CA ARG A 74 -25.68 -13.00 22.06
C ARG A 74 -26.51 -11.85 22.68
N GLY A 75 -26.47 -10.71 22.00
CA GLY A 75 -27.49 -9.65 22.09
C GLY A 75 -27.60 -8.87 20.78
N ARG A 76 -28.51 -9.31 19.90
CA ARG A 76 -28.95 -8.64 18.67
C ARG A 76 -29.85 -7.46 19.07
N LYS A 77 -29.56 -6.22 18.67
CA LYS A 77 -30.59 -5.17 18.56
C LYS A 77 -30.21 -4.17 17.46
N ARG A 78 -30.93 -4.26 16.34
CA ARG A 78 -31.00 -3.25 15.28
C ARG A 78 -32.00 -2.18 15.71
N ARG A 79 -31.71 -0.90 15.48
CA ARG A 79 -32.71 0.07 15.03
C ARG A 79 -32.03 1.26 14.36
N ASN A 80 -32.70 1.74 13.32
CA ASN A 80 -32.32 2.73 12.32
C ASN A 80 -32.49 4.19 12.83
N GLU A 81 -32.17 5.10 11.92
CA GLU A 81 -32.61 6.51 11.75
C GLU A 81 -31.55 7.55 12.13
N LEU A 82 -30.88 8.19 11.16
CA LEU A 82 -31.29 9.27 10.24
C LEU A 82 -31.12 10.65 10.90
N SER A 83 -30.13 11.44 10.43
CA SER A 83 -30.27 12.88 10.10
C SER A 83 -28.90 13.56 9.92
N ASP A 84 -28.72 14.15 8.75
CA ASP A 84 -28.24 15.51 8.48
C ASP A 84 -26.93 16.03 9.08
N GLY A 85 -25.96 16.22 8.18
CA GLY A 85 -25.62 17.56 7.69
C GLY A 85 -25.06 18.59 8.68
N ILE A 86 -23.76 18.90 8.51
CA ILE A 86 -23.19 20.23 8.17
C ILE A 86 -21.76 20.36 8.74
N ALA A 87 -20.84 20.63 7.80
CA ALA A 87 -19.46 21.09 7.91
C ALA A 87 -19.41 22.59 8.30
N LYS A 88 -18.36 23.29 8.72
CA LYS A 88 -16.89 23.14 8.86
C LYS A 88 -16.39 24.48 9.47
N ASP A 89 -15.12 24.53 9.90
CA ASP A 89 -14.09 25.59 9.67
C ASP A 89 -13.01 25.45 10.77
N THR A 90 -11.68 25.53 10.58
CA THR A 90 -10.72 26.13 9.63
C THR A 90 -9.44 25.24 9.57
N ASN A 91 -8.78 24.96 8.44
CA ASN A 91 -7.79 25.70 7.62
C ASN A 91 -6.41 25.96 8.28
N ILE A 92 -5.30 25.56 7.62
CA ILE A 92 -3.97 26.24 7.53
C ILE A 92 -3.13 25.57 6.42
N MET A 93 -2.50 26.43 5.60
CA MET A 93 -1.69 26.19 4.40
C MET A 93 -0.19 25.96 4.68
N ASN A 94 0.47 25.36 3.69
CA ASN A 94 1.91 25.29 3.44
C ASN A 94 2.44 26.59 2.78
N ASP A 95 3.77 26.81 2.80
CA ASP A 95 4.63 26.75 1.58
C ASP A 95 6.12 27.11 1.81
N ASN A 96 6.99 26.26 1.24
CA ASN A 96 8.24 26.44 0.45
C ASN A 96 9.32 27.50 0.77
N VAL A 97 10.60 27.15 0.48
CA VAL A 97 11.45 27.70 -0.62
C VAL A 97 12.94 27.22 -0.55
N MET A 98 13.59 27.28 -1.72
CA MET A 98 14.78 26.64 -2.31
C MET A 98 16.20 27.17 -1.95
N ASP A 99 17.18 26.27 -2.20
CA ASP A 99 18.56 26.36 -2.74
C ASP A 99 19.37 27.67 -2.78
N LYS A 100 20.66 27.57 -2.36
CA LYS A 100 21.80 28.37 -2.86
C LYS A 100 23.09 27.54 -2.98
N LYS A 101 23.80 27.79 -4.09
CA LYS A 101 25.05 27.16 -4.59
C LYS A 101 26.25 28.07 -4.29
N VAL A 102 27.39 27.52 -3.84
CA VAL A 102 28.69 28.22 -3.78
C VAL A 102 29.81 27.31 -4.30
N LYS A 103 30.81 27.92 -4.92
CA LYS A 103 31.88 27.38 -5.77
C LYS A 103 33.24 27.78 -5.16
N LEU A 104 34.24 26.91 -5.09
CA LEU A 104 35.66 27.33 -5.01
C LEU A 104 36.62 26.20 -5.44
N THR A 105 37.66 26.60 -6.18
CA THR A 105 38.71 25.83 -6.86
C THR A 105 40.04 25.88 -6.09
N THR A 106 40.94 24.88 -6.24
CA THR A 106 42.40 25.08 -6.45
C THR A 106 43.12 23.78 -6.85
N SER A 107 44.24 23.98 -7.56
CA SER A 107 44.96 23.08 -8.47
C SER A 107 46.07 22.19 -7.86
N THR A 108 46.56 21.30 -8.72
CA THR A 108 47.59 20.23 -8.59
C THR A 108 49.05 20.70 -8.85
N GLU A 109 50.02 19.89 -8.38
CA GLU A 109 51.46 19.75 -8.75
C GLU A 109 52.47 20.75 -8.10
N GLU A 110 53.68 20.45 -7.59
CA GLU A 110 54.70 19.37 -7.72
C GLU A 110 55.54 19.20 -6.39
N ALA A 111 56.36 18.14 -6.26
CA ALA A 111 57.42 17.91 -5.24
C ALA A 111 58.83 18.32 -5.82
N PRO A 112 60.03 18.27 -5.15
CA PRO A 112 60.45 17.47 -3.96
C PRO A 112 61.63 17.99 -3.03
N GLN A 113 61.97 17.17 -2.00
CA GLN A 113 63.25 16.96 -1.26
C GLN A 113 63.70 17.80 -0.02
N ALA A 114 63.82 17.06 1.10
CA ALA A 114 64.83 17.01 2.20
C ALA A 114 65.41 18.29 2.85
N ILE A 115 65.34 18.36 4.19
CA ILE A 115 66.46 18.61 5.15
C ILE A 115 65.99 18.31 6.59
N ILE A 116 66.93 17.77 7.36
CA ILE A 116 66.93 17.28 8.74
C ILE A 116 66.66 18.40 9.76
N GLU A 117 65.93 18.11 10.86
CA GLU A 117 66.21 18.57 12.23
C GLU A 117 65.16 18.03 13.24
N GLU A 118 65.56 17.08 14.10
CA GLU A 118 65.11 17.00 15.50
C GLU A 118 65.74 18.20 16.25
N PRO A 119 65.14 18.83 17.30
CA PRO A 119 64.85 18.12 18.56
C PRO A 119 63.71 18.71 19.46
N ARG A 120 63.12 17.88 20.33
CA ARG A 120 62.99 18.09 21.80
C ARG A 120 61.80 17.35 22.38
N GLU A 121 62.13 16.45 23.31
CA GLU A 121 61.24 15.95 24.35
C GLU A 121 60.57 17.11 25.10
N ILE A 122 59.24 17.10 25.14
CA ILE A 122 58.49 17.77 26.19
C ILE A 122 57.68 16.68 26.88
N ALA A 123 58.21 16.21 28.01
CA ALA A 123 57.41 15.53 29.01
C ALA A 123 56.33 16.51 29.49
N ALA A 124 55.09 16.23 29.13
CA ALA A 124 53.92 16.90 29.69
C ALA A 124 52.93 15.81 30.10
N ASP A 125 52.91 15.58 31.40
CA ASP A 125 51.87 15.03 32.25
C ASP A 125 50.58 14.51 31.57
N GLN A 126 50.32 13.26 31.91
CA GLN A 126 49.04 12.56 31.99
C GLN A 126 47.80 13.48 31.91
N LEU A 127 47.35 13.77 30.69
CA LEU A 127 45.92 13.93 30.45
C LEU A 127 45.38 12.53 30.21
N ASP A 128 44.88 11.90 31.27
CA ASP A 128 43.95 10.78 31.16
C ASP A 128 42.64 11.31 30.54
N LEU A 129 42.71 11.61 29.25
CA LEU A 129 41.57 11.78 28.37
C LEU A 129 41.03 10.38 28.12
N SER A 130 40.41 9.81 29.14
CA SER A 130 39.55 8.65 29.03
C SER A 130 38.40 9.02 28.10
N VAL A 131 38.65 8.86 26.80
CA VAL A 131 37.63 8.99 25.76
C VAL A 131 36.58 7.95 26.10
N PRO A 132 35.32 8.36 26.37
CA PRO A 132 34.26 7.42 26.70
C PRO A 132 34.19 6.36 25.60
N SER A 133 34.29 5.09 26.00
CA SER A 133 34.16 3.97 25.08
C SER A 133 32.85 4.12 24.32
N ILE A 134 32.95 4.37 23.01
CA ILE A 134 31.78 4.54 22.14
C ILE A 134 31.08 3.18 22.11
N PRO A 135 29.77 3.11 22.46
CA PRO A 135 29.07 1.84 22.63
C PRO A 135 28.92 1.01 21.34
N TYR A 136 29.30 1.57 20.19
CA TYR A 136 29.22 0.92 18.89
C TYR A 136 30.52 1.10 18.10
N THR A 137 31.00 0.01 17.49
CA THR A 137 32.11 0.04 16.53
C THR A 137 31.60 0.49 15.16
N VAL A 138 32.47 1.07 14.35
CA VAL A 138 32.16 1.46 12.97
C VAL A 138 31.68 0.26 12.15
N GLU A 139 32.28 -0.91 12.36
CA GLU A 139 31.90 -2.17 11.71
C GLU A 139 30.44 -2.57 12.03
N MET A 140 30.00 -2.42 13.28
CA MET A 140 28.62 -2.74 13.66
C MET A 140 27.62 -1.74 13.05
N ILE A 141 28.02 -0.48 12.87
CA ILE A 141 27.22 0.53 12.19
C ILE A 141 27.09 0.16 10.70
N ASP A 142 28.19 -0.21 10.05
CA ASP A 142 28.20 -0.64 8.64
C ASP A 142 27.35 -1.89 8.41
N GLU A 143 27.42 -2.87 9.32
CA GLU A 143 26.55 -4.05 9.28
C GLU A 143 25.07 -3.69 9.37
N LEU A 144 24.70 -2.72 10.22
CA LEU A 144 23.32 -2.25 10.34
C LEU A 144 22.84 -1.56 9.07
N TYR A 145 23.68 -0.70 8.47
CA TYR A 145 23.36 -0.05 7.19
C TYR A 145 23.17 -1.08 6.09
N ASN A 146 24.10 -2.03 5.96
CA ASN A 146 24.02 -3.08 4.93
C ASN A 146 22.77 -3.94 5.10
N LYS A 147 22.41 -4.31 6.34
CA LYS A 147 21.14 -5.01 6.62
C LYS A 147 19.92 -4.18 6.21
N GLN A 148 19.95 -2.87 6.43
CA GLN A 148 18.86 -1.98 6.04
C GLN A 148 18.74 -1.85 4.51
N ILE A 149 19.88 -1.76 3.82
CA ILE A 149 19.95 -1.75 2.35
C ILE A 149 19.34 -3.04 1.79
N GLN A 150 19.80 -4.21 2.26
CA GLN A 150 19.28 -5.50 1.82
C GLN A 150 17.78 -5.65 2.08
N LYS A 151 17.30 -5.16 3.23
CA LYS A 151 15.86 -5.17 3.54
C LYS A 151 15.07 -4.29 2.56
N ALA A 152 15.59 -3.12 2.22
CA ALA A 152 14.95 -2.25 1.24
C ALA A 152 14.93 -2.89 -0.15
N GLU A 153 16.03 -3.51 -0.58
CA GLU A 153 16.13 -4.23 -1.85
C GLU A 153 15.13 -5.40 -1.91
N HIS A 154 15.01 -6.17 -0.84
CA HIS A 154 14.03 -7.26 -0.75
C HIS A 154 12.60 -6.76 -0.93
N HIS A 155 12.21 -5.68 -0.24
CA HIS A 155 10.88 -5.09 -0.39
C HIS A 155 10.62 -4.56 -1.80
N VAL A 156 11.63 -3.96 -2.45
CA VAL A 156 11.52 -3.51 -3.85
C VAL A 156 11.26 -4.71 -4.76
N GLN A 157 11.96 -5.81 -4.56
CA GLN A 157 11.78 -7.03 -5.37
C GLN A 157 10.40 -7.65 -5.18
N GLU A 158 9.89 -7.72 -3.94
CA GLU A 158 8.52 -8.18 -3.67
C GLU A 158 7.47 -7.30 -4.36
N LEU A 159 7.62 -5.97 -4.27
CA LEU A 159 6.73 -5.03 -4.93
C LEU A 159 6.72 -5.20 -6.45
N LEU A 160 7.89 -5.40 -7.06
CA LEU A 160 8.01 -5.66 -8.49
C LEU A 160 7.31 -6.96 -8.88
N ASN A 161 7.47 -8.03 -8.10
CA ASN A 161 6.83 -9.32 -8.36
C ASN A 161 5.30 -9.22 -8.26
N VAL A 162 4.78 -8.59 -7.19
CA VAL A 162 3.33 -8.39 -7.02
C VAL A 162 2.74 -7.54 -8.14
N SER A 163 3.45 -6.46 -8.51
CA SER A 163 3.05 -5.59 -9.62
C SER A 163 3.00 -6.35 -10.95
N LYS A 164 4.05 -7.12 -11.26
CA LYS A 164 4.16 -7.91 -12.49
C LYS A 164 3.01 -8.91 -12.61
N ILE A 165 2.77 -9.71 -11.56
CA ILE A 165 1.67 -10.69 -11.54
C ILE A 165 0.31 -10.01 -11.79
N LYS A 166 0.08 -8.85 -11.17
CA LYS A 166 -1.17 -8.10 -11.34
C LYS A 166 -1.33 -7.54 -12.76
N ILE A 167 -0.26 -7.00 -13.33
CA ILE A 167 -0.27 -6.48 -14.71
C ILE A 167 -0.51 -7.61 -15.70
N ASP A 168 0.18 -8.74 -15.55
CA ASP A 168 0.06 -9.89 -16.44
C ASP A 168 -1.35 -10.49 -16.40
N PHE A 169 -1.95 -10.61 -15.20
CA PHE A 169 -3.32 -11.06 -15.04
C PHE A 169 -4.32 -10.12 -15.74
N ASN A 170 -4.23 -8.82 -15.47
CA ASN A 170 -5.11 -7.83 -16.07
C ASN A 170 -4.98 -7.80 -17.60
N TYR A 171 -3.76 -7.93 -18.12
CA TYR A 171 -3.51 -7.95 -19.55
C TYR A 171 -4.14 -9.17 -20.24
N LYS A 172 -4.10 -10.34 -19.59
CA LYS A 172 -4.80 -11.53 -20.05
C LYS A 172 -6.31 -11.33 -20.10
N GLU A 173 -6.91 -10.80 -19.03
CA GLU A 173 -8.35 -10.55 -18.97
C GLU A 173 -8.80 -9.56 -20.07
N VAL A 174 -8.06 -8.46 -20.25
CA VAL A 174 -8.34 -7.48 -21.32
C VAL A 174 -8.26 -8.12 -22.70
N ARG A 175 -7.26 -8.99 -22.94
CA ARG A 175 -7.11 -9.70 -24.21
C ARG A 175 -8.28 -10.64 -24.45
N ASP A 176 -8.68 -11.43 -23.46
CA ASP A 176 -9.78 -12.39 -23.58
C ASP A 176 -11.11 -11.66 -23.84
N LEU A 177 -11.35 -10.53 -23.17
CA LEU A 177 -12.51 -9.67 -23.43
C LEU A 177 -12.49 -9.07 -24.84
N ALA A 178 -11.33 -8.62 -25.32
CA ALA A 178 -11.20 -8.09 -26.68
C ALA A 178 -11.54 -9.14 -27.76
N VAL A 179 -11.13 -10.39 -27.54
CA VAL A 179 -11.49 -11.52 -28.41
C VAL A 179 -13.00 -11.75 -28.40
N GLN A 180 -13.63 -11.80 -27.22
CA GLN A 180 -15.09 -11.98 -27.11
C GLN A 180 -15.88 -10.85 -27.78
N ILE A 181 -15.46 -9.61 -27.60
CA ILE A 181 -16.08 -8.44 -28.27
C ILE A 181 -15.96 -8.58 -29.79
N SER A 182 -14.80 -8.99 -30.28
CA SER A 182 -14.56 -9.16 -31.72
C SER A 182 -15.46 -10.26 -32.29
N GLN A 183 -15.60 -11.37 -31.59
CA GLN A 183 -16.50 -12.46 -31.99
C GLN A 183 -17.96 -11.98 -32.05
N ARG A 184 -18.47 -11.35 -30.99
CA ARG A 184 -19.85 -10.84 -30.96
C ARG A 184 -20.12 -9.80 -32.05
N ARG A 185 -19.14 -8.94 -32.36
CA ARG A 185 -19.24 -7.99 -33.48
C ARG A 185 -19.39 -8.69 -34.83
N SER A 186 -18.66 -9.79 -35.05
CA SER A 186 -18.79 -10.61 -36.27
C SER A 186 -20.17 -11.26 -36.36
N GLU A 187 -20.68 -11.81 -35.26
CA GLU A 187 -22.01 -12.43 -35.20
C GLU A 187 -23.12 -11.40 -35.47
N LEU A 188 -23.05 -10.22 -34.86
CA LEU A 188 -23.96 -9.11 -35.11
C LEU A 188 -23.93 -8.66 -36.57
N LYS A 189 -22.74 -8.55 -37.17
CA LYS A 189 -22.60 -8.20 -38.58
C LYS A 189 -23.32 -9.22 -39.46
N LYS A 190 -23.08 -10.51 -39.22
CA LYS A 190 -23.75 -11.59 -39.97
C LYS A 190 -25.28 -11.51 -39.87
N MET A 191 -25.82 -11.33 -38.66
CA MET A 191 -27.27 -11.19 -38.47
C MET A 191 -27.84 -9.95 -39.16
N THR A 192 -27.08 -8.85 -39.17
CA THR A 192 -27.47 -7.62 -39.88
C THR A 192 -27.53 -7.85 -41.39
N ASP A 193 -26.52 -8.53 -41.94
CA ASP A 193 -26.47 -8.87 -43.36
C ASP A 193 -27.63 -9.80 -43.77
N GLU A 194 -27.93 -10.82 -42.95
CA GLU A 194 -29.07 -11.72 -43.16
C GLU A 194 -30.43 -11.01 -43.09
N LEU A 195 -30.59 -10.05 -42.18
CA LEU A 195 -31.81 -9.25 -42.07
C LEU A 195 -31.99 -8.34 -43.29
N ASN A 196 -30.90 -7.70 -43.73
CA ASN A 196 -30.91 -6.83 -44.91
C ASN A 196 -31.27 -7.62 -46.18
N ASP A 197 -30.69 -8.81 -46.37
CA ASP A 197 -31.04 -9.70 -47.49
C ASP A 197 -32.54 -10.08 -47.49
N LYS A 198 -33.09 -10.41 -46.32
CA LYS A 198 -34.53 -10.68 -46.19
C LYS A 198 -35.40 -9.47 -46.48
N MET A 199 -34.98 -8.27 -46.04
CA MET A 199 -35.71 -7.04 -46.34
C MET A 199 -35.73 -6.71 -47.83
N GLU A 200 -34.61 -6.88 -48.53
CA GLU A 200 -34.57 -6.67 -49.99
C GLU A 200 -35.51 -7.65 -50.71
N LYS A 201 -35.50 -8.93 -50.32
CA LYS A 201 -36.45 -9.92 -50.88
C LYS A 201 -37.92 -9.55 -50.67
N LEU A 202 -38.27 -8.97 -49.52
CA LEU A 202 -39.62 -8.52 -49.24
C LEU A 202 -39.97 -7.23 -50.01
N ARG A 203 -39.00 -6.36 -50.22
CA ARG A 203 -39.17 -5.12 -50.99
C ARG A 203 -39.48 -5.40 -52.46
N ASP A 204 -38.85 -6.42 -53.03
CA ASP A 204 -39.06 -6.84 -54.41
C ASP A 204 -40.37 -7.63 -54.60
N PHE A 205 -41.06 -7.98 -53.51
CA PHE A 205 -42.33 -8.68 -53.54
C PHE A 205 -43.46 -7.71 -53.94
N LYS A 206 -43.91 -7.76 -55.20
CA LYS A 206 -45.12 -7.06 -55.63
C LYS A 206 -46.36 -7.90 -55.28
N PRO A 207 -47.34 -7.36 -54.52
CA PRO A 207 -48.61 -8.04 -54.31
C PRO A 207 -49.40 -8.11 -55.64
N LEU A 208 -49.99 -9.29 -55.91
CA LEU A 208 -50.94 -9.50 -57.03
C LEU A 208 -52.26 -8.76 -56.79
#